data_AF-A0A7W1QJW7-F1
#
_entry.id   AF-A0A7W1QJW7-F1
#
_cell.length_a   1.000
_cell.length_b   1.000
_cell.length_c   1.000
_cell.angle_alpha   90.00
_cell.angle_beta   90.00
_cell.angle_gamma   90.00
#
_symmetry.space_group_name_H-M   'P 1'
#
loop_
_entity.id
_entity.type
_entity.pdbx_description
1 polymer ?
#
loop_
_entity_poly.entity_id
_entity_poly.type
_entity_poly.pdbx_seq_one_letter_code
_entity_poly.pdbx_strand_id
1 'polypeptide(L)'
;MLSLLAGRGEAQGLGPGVKYGKWVVLAGSLGMNYLAVRAHNRAQDTFDVLESQCSVAQERCALGPGGAYADPEIEGLYQTSLRYDRRARLWLIGGETALAGAAVLFVWELTRPKGRPDNIPFEPEVRSLRTGGTGLGVRLAF
;
A
#
# COMPACT_ATOMS: atom_id res chain seq x y z
N MET A 1 -28.32 35.20 -14.08
CA MET A 1 -27.88 34.10 -14.97
C MET A 1 -26.37 33.99 -14.84
N LEU A 2 -25.91 33.15 -13.90
CA LEU A 2 -24.48 32.92 -13.62
C LEU A 2 -23.94 31.96 -14.68
N SER A 3 -22.92 32.37 -15.42
CA SER A 3 -22.05 31.45 -16.14
C SER A 3 -20.63 31.93 -15.95
N LEU A 4 -20.08 31.53 -14.80
CA LEU A 4 -18.64 31.54 -14.55
C LEU A 4 -18.00 30.68 -15.65
N LEU A 5 -17.23 31.35 -16.49
CA LEU A 5 -16.32 30.76 -17.46
C LEU A 5 -15.42 29.77 -16.70
N ALA A 6 -15.76 28.49 -16.83
CA ALA A 6 -14.88 27.38 -16.52
C ALA A 6 -13.65 27.52 -17.41
N GLY A 7 -12.64 28.22 -16.92
CA GLY A 7 -11.32 28.24 -17.51
C GLY A 7 -10.87 26.79 -17.66
N ARG A 8 -10.74 26.35 -18.91
CA ARG A 8 -10.23 25.03 -19.27
C ARG A 8 -8.86 24.88 -18.63
N GLY A 9 -8.79 24.07 -17.59
CA GLY A 9 -7.54 23.62 -16.99
C GLY A 9 -6.83 22.65 -17.94
N GLU A 10 -6.30 23.16 -19.05
CA GLU A 10 -5.36 22.44 -19.93
C GLU A 10 -3.91 22.58 -19.43
N ALA A 11 -3.72 22.61 -18.11
CA ALA A 11 -2.42 22.63 -17.48
C ALA A 11 -2.29 21.41 -16.57
N GLN A 12 -1.80 20.30 -17.14
CA GLN A 12 -1.24 19.06 -16.53
C GLN A 12 -1.87 17.80 -17.17
N GLY A 13 -1.14 17.18 -18.11
CA GLY A 13 -1.55 16.00 -18.88
C GLY A 13 -1.73 14.68 -18.11
N LEU A 14 -2.10 14.71 -16.84
CA LEU A 14 -2.55 13.54 -16.08
C LEU A 14 -3.95 13.81 -15.53
N GLY A 15 -4.89 12.90 -15.84
CA GLY A 15 -6.23 12.95 -15.29
C GLY A 15 -6.19 12.99 -13.75
N PRO A 16 -7.13 13.68 -13.07
CA PRO A 16 -7.14 13.86 -11.62
C PRO A 16 -6.98 12.55 -10.84
N GLY A 17 -7.49 11.44 -11.40
CA GLY A 17 -7.41 10.11 -10.83
C GLY A 17 -5.99 9.59 -10.60
N VAL A 18 -5.01 9.91 -11.45
CA VAL A 18 -3.63 9.43 -11.26
C VAL A 18 -2.90 10.24 -10.21
N LYS A 19 -3.03 11.57 -10.34
CA LYS A 19 -2.33 12.56 -9.53
C LYS A 19 -2.66 12.41 -8.04
N TYR A 20 -3.94 12.18 -7.73
CA TYR A 20 -4.41 11.97 -6.37
C TYR A 20 -4.55 10.49 -6.01
N GLY A 21 -4.92 9.63 -6.96
CA GLY A 21 -5.15 8.21 -6.71
C GLY A 21 -3.92 7.49 -6.19
N LYS A 22 -2.72 7.82 -6.67
CA LYS A 22 -1.47 7.20 -6.17
C LYS A 22 -1.30 7.38 -4.65
N TRP A 23 -1.66 8.55 -4.13
CA TRP A 23 -1.57 8.87 -2.70
C TRP A 23 -2.68 8.22 -1.90
N VAL A 24 -3.90 8.18 -2.44
CA VAL A 24 -5.03 7.49 -1.81
C VAL A 24 -4.74 5.99 -1.69
N VAL A 25 -4.25 5.36 -2.75
CA VAL A 25 -3.92 3.94 -2.77
C VAL A 25 -2.74 3.64 -1.83
N LEU A 26 -1.70 4.50 -1.82
CA LEU A 26 -0.58 4.36 -0.88
C LEU A 26 -1.02 4.48 0.57
N ALA A 27 -1.83 5.50 0.91
CA ALA A 27 -2.37 5.66 2.26
C ALA A 27 -3.26 4.47 2.66
N GLY A 28 -4.07 3.98 1.72
CA GLY A 28 -4.86 2.76 1.89
C GLY A 28 -4.00 1.55 2.23
N SER A 29 -2.88 1.36 1.53
CA SER A 29 -1.92 0.29 1.81
C SER A 29 -1.39 0.35 3.24
N LEU A 30 -0.96 1.53 3.69
CA LEU A 30 -0.46 1.72 5.06
C LEU A 30 -1.54 1.42 6.10
N GLY A 31 -2.78 1.91 5.88
CA GLY A 31 -3.91 1.65 6.76
C GLY A 31 -4.26 0.17 6.85
N MET A 32 -4.26 -0.55 5.71
CA MET A 32 -4.51 -1.99 5.67
C MET A 32 -3.41 -2.78 6.39
N ASN A 33 -2.13 -2.44 6.19
CA ASN A 33 -1.03 -3.08 6.90
C ASN A 33 -1.14 -2.87 8.42
N TYR A 34 -1.50 -1.66 8.86
CA TYR A 34 -1.78 -1.40 10.27
C TYR A 34 -2.92 -2.27 10.82
N LEU A 35 -4.01 -2.42 10.07
CA LEU A 35 -5.13 -3.31 10.45
C LEU A 35 -4.71 -4.78 10.46
N ALA A 36 -3.81 -5.20 9.57
CA ALA A 36 -3.24 -6.54 9.55
C ALA A 36 -2.47 -6.82 10.84
N VAL A 37 -1.55 -5.93 11.22
CA VAL A 37 -0.79 -6.05 12.48
C VAL A 37 -1.73 -6.10 13.68
N ARG A 38 -2.73 -5.22 13.74
CA ARG A 38 -3.68 -5.22 14.86
C ARG A 38 -4.51 -6.50 14.93
N ALA A 39 -4.89 -7.09 13.80
CA ALA A 39 -5.60 -8.36 13.77
C ALA A 39 -4.66 -9.52 14.16
N HIS A 40 -3.41 -9.49 13.73
CA HIS A 40 -2.40 -10.49 14.07
C HIS A 40 -2.10 -10.50 15.57
N ASN A 41 -1.92 -9.33 16.19
CA ASN A 41 -1.69 -9.25 17.64
C ASN A 41 -2.85 -9.85 18.42
N ARG A 42 -4.10 -9.58 18.03
CA ARG A 42 -5.27 -10.22 18.68
C ARG A 42 -5.29 -11.74 18.51
N ALA A 43 -4.80 -12.24 17.36
CA ALA A 43 -4.66 -13.67 17.14
C ALA A 43 -3.64 -14.26 18.12
N GLN A 44 -2.48 -13.61 18.27
CA GLN A 44 -1.45 -13.99 19.23
C GLN A 44 -1.95 -13.92 20.67
N ASP A 45 -2.54 -12.79 21.10
CA ASP A 45 -3.09 -12.64 22.45
C ASP A 45 -4.04 -13.79 22.82
N THR A 46 -4.89 -14.22 21.87
CA THR A 46 -5.83 -15.34 22.08
C THR A 46 -5.11 -16.68 22.13
N PHE A 47 -4.08 -16.86 21.30
CA PHE A 47 -3.28 -18.09 21.25
C PHE A 47 -2.40 -18.23 22.49
N ASP A 48 -1.83 -17.14 23.00
CA ASP A 48 -1.03 -17.12 24.22
C ASP A 48 -1.88 -17.51 25.44
N VAL A 49 -3.16 -17.10 25.47
CA VAL A 49 -4.11 -17.57 26.49
C VAL A 49 -4.30 -19.09 26.39
N LEU A 50 -4.48 -19.64 25.19
CA LEU A 50 -4.56 -21.09 24.98
C LEU A 50 -3.28 -21.79 25.46
N GLU A 51 -2.11 -21.30 25.03
CA GLU A 51 -0.82 -21.87 25.41
C GLU A 51 -0.61 -21.84 26.92
N SER A 52 -0.98 -20.74 27.58
CA SER A 52 -0.90 -20.62 29.03
C SER A 52 -1.75 -21.67 29.74
N GLN A 53 -2.97 -21.96 29.26
CA GLN A 53 -3.83 -22.98 29.85
C GLN A 53 -3.27 -24.39 29.61
N CYS A 54 -2.77 -24.67 28.41
CA CYS A 54 -2.12 -25.94 28.09
C CYS A 54 -0.85 -26.19 28.91
N SER A 55 -0.09 -25.12 29.21
CA SER A 55 1.14 -25.21 30.00
C SER A 55 0.88 -25.57 31.47
N VAL A 56 -0.30 -25.23 32.00
CA VAL A 56 -0.71 -25.53 33.38
C VAL A 56 -1.40 -26.88 33.48
N ALA A 57 -2.23 -27.24 32.50
CA ALA A 57 -3.09 -28.42 32.51
C ALA A 57 -3.11 -29.09 31.13
N GLN A 58 -2.09 -29.91 30.86
CA GLN A 58 -1.83 -30.45 29.52
C GLN A 58 -2.95 -31.38 29.00
N GLU A 59 -3.67 -32.04 29.90
CA GLU A 59 -4.83 -32.89 29.58
C GLU A 59 -5.99 -32.13 28.93
N ARG A 60 -6.14 -30.82 29.22
CA ARG A 60 -7.15 -29.97 28.58
C ARG A 60 -6.89 -29.78 27.09
N CYS A 61 -5.63 -29.92 26.68
CA CYS A 61 -5.21 -29.74 25.30
C CYS A 61 -5.05 -31.07 24.55
N ALA A 62 -5.63 -32.15 25.07
CA ALA A 62 -5.75 -33.41 24.36
C ALA A 62 -6.59 -33.22 23.10
N LEU A 63 -6.12 -33.78 21.98
CA LEU A 63 -6.84 -33.78 20.72
C LEU A 63 -7.79 -34.96 20.65
N GLY A 64 -9.00 -34.72 20.16
CA GLY A 64 -9.95 -35.76 19.80
C GLY A 64 -9.57 -36.47 18.49
N PRO A 65 -10.27 -37.56 18.14
CA PRO A 65 -10.00 -38.33 16.92
C PRO A 65 -10.20 -37.52 15.61
N GLY A 66 -10.89 -36.38 15.68
CA GLY A 66 -11.05 -35.44 14.56
C GLY A 66 -9.98 -34.35 14.46
N GLY A 67 -8.98 -34.34 15.35
CA GLY A 67 -7.92 -33.32 15.38
C GLY A 67 -8.30 -31.98 16.00
N ALA A 68 -9.55 -31.82 16.45
CA ALA A 68 -9.98 -30.71 17.31
C ALA A 68 -9.59 -30.97 18.77
N TYR A 69 -9.49 -29.92 19.59
CA TYR A 69 -9.30 -30.08 21.02
C TYR A 69 -10.53 -30.75 21.66
N ALA A 70 -10.28 -31.66 22.60
CA ALA A 70 -11.33 -32.38 23.32
C ALA A 70 -12.08 -31.44 24.30
N ASP A 71 -11.39 -30.44 24.84
CA ASP A 71 -11.99 -29.38 25.65
C ASP A 71 -12.62 -28.30 24.75
N PRO A 72 -13.94 -28.07 24.83
CA PRO A 72 -14.63 -27.08 24.00
C PRO A 72 -14.19 -25.63 24.28
N GLU A 73 -13.68 -25.33 25.47
CA GLU A 73 -13.17 -23.99 25.80
C GLU A 73 -11.86 -23.73 25.03
N ILE A 74 -10.95 -24.70 25.06
CA ILE A 74 -9.66 -24.64 24.33
C ILE A 74 -9.90 -24.58 22.83
N GLU A 75 -10.81 -25.40 22.30
CA GLU A 75 -11.21 -25.34 20.89
C GLU A 75 -11.78 -23.95 20.53
N GLY A 76 -12.57 -23.35 21.42
CA GLY A 76 -13.11 -22.01 21.24
C GLY A 76 -12.03 -20.93 21.12
N LEU A 77 -10.98 -20.99 21.95
CA LEU A 77 -9.82 -20.10 21.88
C LEU A 77 -9.06 -20.28 20.57
N TYR A 78 -8.79 -21.53 20.18
CA TYR A 78 -8.12 -21.86 18.92
C TYR A 78 -8.88 -21.36 17.70
N GLN A 79 -10.19 -21.61 17.63
CA GLN A 79 -11.01 -21.11 16.52
C GLN A 79 -11.07 -19.58 16.50
N THR A 80 -10.97 -18.92 17.65
CA THR A 80 -10.92 -17.47 17.75
C THR A 80 -9.60 -16.89 17.25
N SER A 81 -8.46 -17.50 17.60
CA SER A 81 -7.16 -17.08 17.05
C SER A 81 -7.14 -17.26 15.53
N LEU A 82 -7.65 -18.37 15.01
CA LEU A 82 -7.76 -18.61 13.56
C LEU A 82 -8.66 -17.58 12.85
N ARG A 83 -9.75 -17.13 13.48
CA ARG A 83 -10.60 -16.07 12.91
C ARG A 83 -9.84 -14.74 12.79
N TYR A 84 -9.04 -14.39 13.79
CA TYR A 84 -8.22 -13.18 13.73
C TYR A 84 -7.08 -13.30 12.72
N ASP A 85 -6.44 -14.46 12.62
CA ASP A 85 -5.39 -14.72 11.63
C ASP A 85 -5.91 -14.60 10.19
N ARG A 86 -7.09 -15.19 9.90
CA ARG A 86 -7.75 -15.02 8.58
C ARG A 86 -8.01 -13.55 8.24
N ARG A 87 -8.41 -12.75 9.23
CA ARG A 87 -8.60 -11.30 9.06
C ARG A 87 -7.28 -10.59 8.82
N ALA A 88 -6.23 -10.94 9.56
CA ALA A 88 -4.90 -10.37 9.39
C ALA A 88 -4.39 -10.61 7.95
N ARG A 89 -4.53 -11.85 7.45
CA ARG A 89 -4.18 -12.20 6.06
C ARG A 89 -4.95 -11.39 5.03
N LEU A 90 -6.26 -11.22 5.21
CA LEU A 90 -7.08 -10.43 4.29
C LEU A 90 -6.58 -8.97 4.22
N TRP A 91 -6.31 -8.37 5.37
CA TRP A 91 -5.76 -7.01 5.44
C TRP A 91 -4.36 -6.92 4.84
N LEU A 92 -3.50 -7.92 5.07
CA LEU A 92 -2.15 -7.94 4.52
C LEU A 92 -2.17 -8.02 3.00
N ILE A 93 -2.93 -8.97 2.43
CA ILE A 93 -3.09 -9.12 0.98
C ILE A 93 -3.65 -7.84 0.36
N GLY A 94 -4.66 -7.23 1.00
CA GLY A 94 -5.20 -5.94 0.56
C GLY A 94 -4.14 -4.84 0.57
N GLY A 95 -3.35 -4.76 1.66
CA GLY A 95 -2.29 -3.78 1.82
C GLY A 95 -1.16 -3.92 0.80
N GLU A 96 -0.70 -5.15 0.54
CA GLU A 96 0.33 -5.45 -0.47
C GLU A 96 -0.17 -5.17 -1.88
N THR A 97 -1.42 -5.56 -2.20
CA THR A 97 -2.05 -5.28 -3.50
C THR A 97 -2.17 -3.78 -3.73
N ALA A 98 -2.59 -3.03 -2.70
CA ALA A 98 -2.64 -1.57 -2.76
C ALA A 98 -1.23 -0.97 -2.93
N LEU A 99 -0.21 -1.47 -2.23
CA LEU A 99 1.16 -0.99 -2.37
C LEU A 99 1.66 -1.16 -3.81
N ALA A 100 1.46 -2.35 -4.38
CA ALA A 100 1.80 -2.64 -5.76
C ALA A 100 1.05 -1.73 -6.74
N GLY A 101 -0.25 -1.50 -6.52
CA GLY A 101 -1.05 -0.57 -7.30
C GLY A 101 -0.54 0.88 -7.22
N ALA A 102 -0.14 1.34 -6.04
CA ALA A 102 0.47 2.66 -5.87
C ALA A 102 1.78 2.76 -6.66
N ALA A 103 2.66 1.76 -6.55
CA ALA A 103 3.93 1.73 -7.29
C ALA A 103 3.70 1.84 -8.81
N VAL A 104 2.73 1.09 -9.35
CA VAL A 104 2.34 1.18 -10.76
C VAL A 104 1.90 2.60 -11.14
N LEU A 105 1.08 3.25 -10.32
CA LEU A 105 0.62 4.62 -10.58
C LEU A 105 1.78 5.64 -10.56
N PHE A 106 2.72 5.50 -9.63
CA PHE A 106 3.92 6.35 -9.59
C PHE A 106 4.80 6.17 -10.82
N VAL A 107 5.07 4.92 -11.22
CA VAL A 107 5.85 4.61 -12.42
C VAL A 107 5.16 5.15 -13.67
N TRP A 108 3.85 4.96 -13.78
CA TRP A 108 3.09 5.46 -14.92
C TRP A 108 3.08 6.99 -15.02
N GLU A 109 3.04 7.71 -13.90
CA GLU A 109 3.20 9.16 -13.91
C GLU A 109 4.61 9.61 -14.31
N LEU A 110 5.63 8.84 -13.92
CA LEU A 110 7.03 9.13 -14.26
C LEU A 110 7.31 8.97 -15.77
N THR A 111 6.72 7.93 -16.40
CA THR A 111 6.98 7.59 -17.81
C THR A 111 6.20 8.45 -18.81
N ARG A 112 5.24 9.25 -18.34
CA ARG A 112 4.46 10.16 -19.20
C ARG A 112 5.33 11.34 -19.66
N PRO A 113 5.31 11.69 -20.96
CA PRO A 113 5.92 12.92 -21.43
C PRO A 113 5.23 14.11 -20.75
N LYS A 114 5.98 14.86 -19.94
CA LYS A 114 5.50 16.10 -19.35
C LYS A 114 5.67 17.20 -20.39
N GLY A 115 4.56 17.83 -20.78
CA GLY A 115 4.60 19.03 -21.62
C GLY A 115 5.49 20.08 -20.97
N ARG A 116 6.32 20.75 -21.78
CA ARG A 116 7.18 21.86 -21.31
C ARG A 116 6.28 22.93 -20.68
N PRO A 117 6.59 23.41 -19.46
CA PRO A 117 5.89 24.58 -18.94
C PRO A 117 6.25 25.79 -19.80
N ASP A 118 5.26 26.46 -20.40
CA ASP A 118 5.48 27.59 -21.33
C ASP A 118 6.12 28.83 -20.68
N ASN A 119 6.25 28.84 -19.36
CA ASN A 119 6.75 29.96 -18.56
C ASN A 119 8.27 29.92 -18.29
N ILE A 120 8.96 28.81 -18.55
CA ILE A 120 10.35 28.65 -18.11
C ILE A 120 11.31 29.22 -19.20
N PRO A 121 12.07 30.30 -18.93
CA PRO A 121 12.98 30.94 -19.91
C PRO A 121 14.30 30.16 -20.11
N PHE A 122 14.36 28.94 -19.60
CA PHE A 122 15.54 28.08 -19.63
C PHE A 122 15.29 26.94 -20.63
N GLU A 123 16.07 26.92 -21.70
CA GLU A 123 16.11 25.81 -22.64
C GLU A 123 17.27 24.88 -22.26
N PRO A 124 17.00 23.65 -21.79
CA PRO A 124 18.07 22.68 -21.55
C PRO A 124 18.70 22.33 -22.90
N GLU A 125 19.96 22.72 -23.08
CA GLU A 125 20.72 22.43 -24.29
C GLU A 125 21.63 21.24 -24.00
N VAL A 126 21.26 20.07 -24.54
CA VAL A 126 22.11 18.88 -24.50
C VAL A 126 23.01 18.91 -25.74
N ARG A 127 24.31 19.15 -25.56
CA ARG A 127 25.29 19.10 -26.64
C ARG A 127 26.11 17.82 -26.54
N SER A 128 26.20 17.05 -27.62
CA SER A 128 27.24 16.02 -27.71
C SER A 128 28.59 16.72 -27.94
N LEU A 129 29.52 16.51 -27.02
CA LEU A 129 30.89 16.99 -27.14
C LEU A 129 31.63 16.01 -28.06
N ARG A 130 32.43 16.54 -29.00
CA ARG A 130 33.15 15.75 -30.02
C ARG A 130 34.04 14.64 -29.45
N THR A 131 34.40 14.70 -28.17
CA THR A 131 35.23 13.72 -27.45
C THR A 131 34.43 12.66 -26.67
N GLY A 132 33.17 12.42 -27.02
CA GLY A 132 32.33 11.38 -26.39
C GLY A 132 31.71 11.78 -25.05
N GLY A 133 31.75 13.06 -24.68
CA GLY A 133 31.10 13.59 -23.50
C GLY A 133 29.70 14.14 -23.81
N THR A 134 28.79 14.08 -22.85
CA THR A 134 27.51 14.79 -22.92
C THR A 134 27.63 16.08 -22.12
N GLY A 135 27.53 17.23 -22.79
CA GLY A 135 27.49 18.54 -22.16
C GLY A 135 26.06 18.94 -21.82
N LEU A 136 25.83 19.37 -20.58
CA LEU A 136 24.57 19.94 -20.13
C LEU A 136 24.75 21.46 -19.99
N GLY A 137 23.96 22.25 -20.72
CA GLY A 137 23.95 23.70 -20.65
C GLY A 137 22.54 24.26 -20.53
N VAL A 138 22.44 25.51 -20.09
CA VAL A 138 21.18 26.24 -20.00
C VAL A 138 21.24 27.40 -20.98
N ARG A 139 20.31 27.47 -21.93
CA ARG A 139 20.17 28.62 -22.83
C ARG A 139 19.11 29.56 -22.25
N LEU A 140 19.48 30.83 -22.15
CA LEU A 140 18.60 31.92 -21.74
C LEU A 140 18.02 32.55 -23.02
N ALA A 141 16.70 32.46 -23.19
CA ALA A 141 16.00 33.24 -24.21
C ALA A 141 15.64 34.61 -23.61
N PHE A 142 16.24 35.67 -24.15
CA PHE A 142 15.89 37.07 -23.88
C PHE A 142 15.45 37.73 -25.19
#